data_AF-A0A1Z4BZQ6-F1
#
_entry.id   AF-A0A1Z4BZQ6-F1
#
_cell.length_a   1.000
_cell.length_b   1.000
_cell.length_c   1.000
_cell.angle_alpha   90.00
_cell.angle_beta   90.00
_cell.angle_gamma   90.00
#
_symmetry.space_group_name_H-M   'P 1'
#
loop_
_entity.id
_entity.type
_entity.pdbx_description
1 polymer ?
#
loop_
_entity_poly.entity_id
_entity_poly.type
_entity_poly.pdbx_seq_one_letter_code
_entity_poly.pdbx_strand_id
1 'polypeptide(L)'
;MTENEIYQIQILAHLLPDDDPEFWSTLTDFMLHQVEAELDGVAQVFEVYAQIGACSHWLRPHQTRWTAAGGFAYPSGYGGSGYSRNGLPEFDWSVTLYRQRETNTWQLVEKPTGNKWLLFRATFPTHTRRHAQAAIHTQWTPSNPAKTGPKPVRFFGFRKINGHWRCVADSNDE
;
A
#
# COMPACT_ATOMS: atom_id res chain seq x y z
N MET A 1 -1.81 21.29 -14.32
CA MET A 1 -2.17 20.32 -13.28
C MET A 1 -2.18 18.97 -13.98
N THR A 2 -1.27 18.08 -13.64
CA THR A 2 -1.22 16.74 -14.24
C THR A 2 -2.27 15.85 -13.56
N GLU A 3 -2.80 14.84 -14.26
CA GLU A 3 -3.77 13.90 -13.67
C GLU A 3 -3.24 13.22 -12.40
N ASN A 4 -1.92 13.07 -12.29
CA ASN A 4 -1.24 12.54 -11.10
C ASN A 4 -1.43 13.41 -9.84
N GLU A 5 -1.70 14.71 -9.97
CA GLU A 5 -1.92 15.59 -8.82
C GLU A 5 -3.33 15.44 -8.23
N ILE A 6 -4.30 14.94 -9.01
CA ILE A 6 -5.71 14.90 -8.60
C ILE A 6 -5.96 13.84 -7.52
N TYR A 7 -5.43 12.62 -7.69
CA TYR A 7 -5.63 11.59 -6.68
C TYR A 7 -4.89 11.91 -5.38
N GLN A 8 -3.73 12.56 -5.47
CA GLN A 8 -2.98 13.04 -4.31
C GLN A 8 -3.81 14.02 -3.50
N ILE A 9 -4.40 15.04 -4.14
CA ILE A 9 -5.26 16.03 -3.45
C ILE A 9 -6.39 15.34 -2.69
N GLN A 10 -7.05 14.35 -3.29
CA GLN A 10 -8.17 13.66 -2.66
C GLN A 10 -7.72 12.75 -1.51
N ILE A 11 -6.62 12.02 -1.64
CA ILE A 11 -6.03 11.26 -0.53
C ILE A 11 -5.66 12.19 0.62
N LEU A 12 -5.01 13.31 0.30
CA LEU A 12 -4.57 14.29 1.30
C LEU A 12 -5.75 14.95 2.04
N ALA A 13 -6.92 15.03 1.40
CA ALA A 13 -8.14 15.55 2.02
C ALA A 13 -8.70 14.65 3.13
N HIS A 14 -8.32 13.36 3.17
CA HIS A 14 -8.73 12.42 4.22
C HIS A 14 -7.78 12.38 5.42
N LEU A 15 -6.67 13.12 5.39
CA LEU A 15 -5.68 13.10 6.45
C LEU A 15 -6.16 13.77 7.72
N LEU A 16 -5.83 13.16 8.85
CA LEU A 16 -6.03 13.77 10.16
C LEU A 16 -4.85 14.72 10.47
N PRO A 17 -5.00 15.64 11.44
CA PRO A 17 -3.93 16.57 11.82
C PRO A 17 -2.63 15.90 12.30
N ASP A 18 -2.67 14.63 12.72
CA ASP A 18 -1.50 13.87 13.14
C ASP A 18 -0.83 13.09 11.99
N ASP A 19 -1.40 13.10 10.79
CA ASP A 19 -0.84 12.43 9.61
C ASP A 19 0.13 13.35 8.86
N ASP A 20 1.29 12.80 8.47
CA ASP A 20 2.32 13.50 7.71
C ASP A 20 1.94 13.50 6.21
N PRO A 21 1.61 14.66 5.60
CA PRO A 21 1.23 14.70 4.19
C PRO A 21 2.34 14.22 3.25
N GLU A 22 3.61 14.46 3.62
CA GLU A 22 4.76 14.01 2.83
C GLU A 22 4.86 12.48 2.82
N PHE A 23 4.59 11.85 3.96
CA PHE A 23 4.51 10.39 4.07
C PHE A 23 3.46 9.84 3.10
N TRP A 24 2.24 10.38 3.18
CA TRP A 24 1.11 9.90 2.39
C TRP A 24 1.31 10.10 0.89
N SER A 25 1.88 11.24 0.49
CA SER A 25 2.20 11.48 -0.92
C SER A 25 3.30 10.54 -1.42
N THR A 26 4.43 10.49 -0.71
CA THR A 26 5.60 9.68 -1.10
C THR A 26 5.28 8.20 -1.19
N LEU A 27 4.56 7.68 -0.20
CA LEU A 27 4.25 6.26 -0.16
C LEU A 27 3.17 5.88 -1.18
N THR A 28 2.17 6.73 -1.39
CA THR A 28 1.20 6.52 -2.47
C THR A 28 1.92 6.40 -3.81
N ASP A 29 2.76 7.37 -4.14
CA ASP A 29 3.52 7.36 -5.39
C ASP A 29 4.40 6.11 -5.49
N PHE A 30 5.16 5.80 -4.43
CA PHE A 30 5.98 4.60 -4.40
C PHE A 30 5.16 3.33 -4.67
N MET A 31 4.01 3.17 -4.00
CA MET A 31 3.19 1.98 -4.15
C MET A 31 2.58 1.86 -5.55
N LEU A 32 2.14 2.96 -6.16
CA LEU A 32 1.61 2.94 -7.52
C LEU A 32 2.72 2.59 -8.54
N HIS A 33 3.93 3.13 -8.37
CA HIS A 33 5.08 2.72 -9.19
C HIS A 33 5.45 1.25 -8.99
N GLN A 34 5.32 0.71 -7.77
CA GLN A 34 5.53 -0.74 -7.54
C GLN A 34 4.49 -1.57 -8.29
N VAL A 35 3.22 -1.14 -8.31
CA VAL A 35 2.18 -1.81 -9.09
C VAL A 35 2.50 -1.78 -10.58
N GLU A 36 2.93 -0.64 -11.10
CA GLU A 36 3.33 -0.51 -12.50
C GLU A 36 4.51 -1.41 -12.85
N ALA A 37 5.54 -1.45 -11.99
CA ALA A 37 6.69 -2.32 -12.17
C ALA A 37 6.33 -3.81 -12.13
N GLU A 38 5.41 -4.22 -11.25
CA GLU A 38 4.91 -5.60 -11.18
C GLU A 38 4.04 -6.00 -12.38
N LEU A 39 3.50 -5.02 -13.12
CA LEU A 39 2.69 -5.23 -14.31
C LEU A 39 3.49 -5.10 -15.61
N ASP A 40 4.74 -4.63 -15.55
CA ASP A 40 5.57 -4.47 -16.73
C ASP A 40 5.81 -5.82 -17.41
N GLY A 41 5.61 -5.87 -18.73
CA GLY A 41 5.68 -7.11 -19.52
C GLY A 41 4.56 -8.13 -19.27
N VAL A 42 3.60 -7.88 -18.38
CA VAL A 42 2.45 -8.77 -18.13
C VAL A 42 1.32 -8.43 -19.10
N ALA A 43 0.82 -9.43 -19.85
CA ALA A 43 -0.35 -9.26 -20.70
C ALA A 43 -1.58 -8.88 -19.85
N GLN A 44 -2.06 -7.64 -19.99
CA GLN A 44 -3.12 -7.10 -19.13
C GLN A 44 -4.50 -7.55 -19.60
N VAL A 45 -4.89 -8.77 -19.19
CA VAL A 45 -6.23 -9.34 -19.43
C VAL A 45 -7.25 -8.90 -18.39
N PHE A 46 -6.79 -8.28 -17.29
CA PHE A 46 -7.60 -7.88 -16.13
C PHE A 46 -7.61 -6.35 -16.01
N GLU A 47 -8.71 -5.80 -15.48
CA GLU A 47 -8.71 -4.41 -15.00
C GLU A 47 -7.86 -4.31 -13.74
N VAL A 48 -7.06 -3.25 -13.59
CA VAL A 48 -6.15 -3.08 -12.46
C VAL A 48 -6.63 -1.96 -11.56
N TYR A 49 -6.73 -2.28 -10.27
CA TYR A 49 -7.09 -1.34 -9.24
C TYR A 49 -6.05 -1.33 -8.13
N ALA A 50 -5.88 -0.19 -7.48
CA ALA A 50 -5.11 -0.02 -6.25
C ALA A 50 -6.01 0.56 -5.16
N GLN A 51 -6.02 -0.04 -3.99
CA GLN A 51 -6.75 0.46 -2.82
C GLN A 51 -5.75 0.81 -1.73
N ILE A 52 -5.71 2.08 -1.37
CA ILE A 52 -4.80 2.64 -0.37
C ILE A 52 -5.64 3.04 0.82
N GLY A 53 -5.31 2.49 1.99
CA GLY A 53 -6.10 2.70 3.20
C GLY A 53 -5.27 3.04 4.43
N ALA A 54 -5.88 3.81 5.32
CA ALA A 54 -5.35 4.18 6.63
C ALA A 54 -5.69 3.12 7.67
N CYS A 55 -4.79 2.87 8.62
CA CYS A 55 -5.06 2.00 9.76
C CYS A 55 -4.42 2.58 11.05
N SER A 56 -5.26 2.98 12.00
CA SER A 56 -4.87 3.44 13.34
C SER A 56 -4.57 2.29 14.29
N HIS A 57 -5.03 1.09 13.96
CA HIS A 57 -4.90 -0.09 14.78
C HIS A 57 -3.59 -0.84 14.54
N TRP A 58 -2.54 -0.13 14.09
CA TRP A 58 -1.30 -0.80 13.73
C TRP A 58 -0.77 -1.61 14.94
N LEU A 59 -0.80 -2.93 14.82
CA LEU A 59 -0.45 -3.86 15.89
C LEU A 59 0.92 -3.48 16.43
N ARG A 60 0.93 -3.14 17.72
CA ARG A 60 2.13 -2.59 18.35
C ARG A 60 3.32 -3.56 18.22
N PRO A 61 4.55 -3.04 18.08
CA PRO A 61 5.75 -3.78 17.63
C PRO A 61 6.32 -4.84 18.59
N HIS A 62 5.61 -5.24 19.64
CA HIS A 62 6.25 -5.86 20.80
C HIS A 62 6.50 -7.37 20.70
N GLN A 63 6.09 -8.08 19.64
CA GLN A 63 6.28 -9.53 19.58
C GLN A 63 6.99 -10.07 18.34
N THR A 64 7.15 -9.30 17.26
CA THR A 64 7.89 -9.79 16.08
C THR A 64 8.52 -8.61 15.34
N ARG A 65 9.84 -8.65 15.13
CA ARG A 65 10.59 -7.64 14.38
C ARG A 65 10.87 -8.19 12.99
N TRP A 66 10.57 -7.42 11.96
CA TRP A 66 11.14 -7.62 10.64
C TRP A 66 12.54 -7.02 10.64
N THR A 67 13.58 -7.81 10.40
CA THR A 67 14.97 -7.40 10.65
C THR A 67 15.62 -6.60 9.54
N ALA A 68 15.04 -6.61 8.32
CA ALA A 68 15.55 -5.81 7.20
C ALA A 68 15.78 -4.34 7.60
N ALA A 69 16.96 -3.82 7.27
CA ALA A 69 17.41 -2.44 7.49
C ALA A 69 17.32 -1.92 8.94
N GLY A 70 17.40 -2.78 9.96
CA GLY A 70 17.56 -2.36 11.37
C GLY A 70 16.26 -2.35 12.18
N GLY A 71 15.28 -3.18 11.81
CA GLY A 71 14.13 -3.50 12.65
C GLY A 71 12.90 -2.66 12.36
N PHE A 72 11.91 -3.24 11.68
CA PHE A 72 10.55 -2.75 11.58
C PHE A 72 9.62 -3.61 12.45
N ALA A 73 8.51 -3.02 12.91
CA ALA A 73 7.43 -3.80 13.49
C ALA A 73 6.88 -4.72 12.39
N TYR A 74 6.89 -6.04 12.59
CA TYR A 74 6.34 -6.96 11.60
C TYR A 74 4.82 -6.72 11.53
N PRO A 75 4.26 -6.30 10.39
CA PRO A 75 2.86 -5.92 10.32
C PRO A 75 1.99 -7.17 10.06
N SER A 76 2.11 -8.18 10.93
CA SER A 76 1.25 -9.36 10.92
C SER A 76 0.47 -9.50 12.22
N GLY A 77 -0.53 -10.38 12.21
CA GLY A 77 -1.40 -10.61 13.36
C GLY A 77 -2.75 -9.90 13.29
N TYR A 78 -3.04 -9.16 12.21
CA TYR A 78 -4.40 -8.73 11.91
C TYR A 78 -5.20 -9.96 11.50
N GLY A 79 -5.95 -10.49 12.47
CA GLY A 79 -6.81 -11.64 12.26
C GLY A 79 -7.93 -11.24 11.31
N GLY A 80 -7.82 -11.63 10.05
CA GLY A 80 -8.99 -11.68 9.17
C GLY A 80 -9.96 -12.70 9.76
N SER A 81 -11.20 -12.27 10.04
CA SER A 81 -12.35 -13.08 10.45
C SER A 81 -12.00 -14.54 10.83
N GLY A 82 -11.55 -14.76 12.06
CA GLY A 82 -11.43 -16.07 12.71
C GLY A 82 -10.41 -17.08 12.17
N TYR A 83 -9.85 -16.96 10.96
CA TYR A 83 -9.11 -18.06 10.32
C TYR A 83 -7.87 -17.67 9.50
N SER A 84 -7.44 -16.40 9.44
CA SER A 84 -6.22 -16.03 8.72
C SER A 84 -5.33 -15.06 9.47
N ARG A 85 -4.09 -15.49 9.77
CA ARG A 85 -2.98 -14.65 10.27
C ARG A 85 -2.35 -13.76 9.18
N ASN A 86 -2.83 -13.89 7.94
CA ASN A 86 -2.34 -13.19 6.73
C ASN A 86 -3.39 -12.19 6.20
N GLY A 87 -4.35 -11.77 7.03
CA GLY A 87 -5.32 -10.75 6.65
C GLY A 87 -4.68 -9.36 6.64
N LEU A 88 -4.99 -8.56 5.62
CA LEU A 88 -4.69 -7.13 5.66
C LEU A 88 -5.41 -6.49 6.86
N PRO A 89 -4.78 -5.51 7.53
CA PRO A 89 -5.47 -4.68 8.52
C PRO A 89 -6.76 -4.07 7.94
N GLU A 90 -7.77 -3.93 8.79
CA GLU A 90 -8.96 -3.16 8.42
C GLU A 90 -8.60 -1.67 8.27
N PHE A 91 -9.23 -1.05 7.28
CA PHE A 91 -9.01 0.36 6.99
C PHE A 91 -9.99 1.22 7.79
N ASP A 92 -9.48 2.26 8.44
CA ASP A 92 -10.34 3.30 9.00
C ASP A 92 -11.02 4.09 7.88
N TRP A 93 -10.28 4.31 6.78
CA TRP A 93 -10.77 4.79 5.50
C TRP A 93 -9.85 4.30 4.38
N SER A 94 -10.36 4.24 3.16
CA SER A 94 -9.56 3.91 1.99
C SER A 94 -10.07 4.59 0.74
N VAL A 95 -9.16 4.85 -0.18
CA VAL A 95 -9.48 5.24 -1.55
C VAL A 95 -9.25 4.08 -2.50
N THR A 96 -10.01 4.02 -3.60
CA THR A 96 -9.77 3.06 -4.68
C THR A 96 -9.42 3.82 -5.96
N LEU A 97 -8.31 3.41 -6.57
CA LEU A 97 -7.78 3.94 -7.81
C LEU A 97 -7.92 2.88 -8.90
N TYR A 98 -8.30 3.29 -10.09
CA TYR A 98 -8.28 2.48 -11.30
C TYR A 98 -7.15 2.95 -12.20
N ARG A 99 -6.38 2.01 -12.75
CA ARG A 99 -5.35 2.29 -13.74
C ARG A 99 -5.96 2.26 -15.13
N GLN A 100 -6.07 3.43 -15.77
CA GLN A 100 -6.50 3.55 -17.16
C GLN A 100 -5.47 2.88 -18.07
N ARG A 101 -5.92 2.01 -18.98
CA ARG A 101 -5.01 1.22 -19.83
C ARG A 101 -4.35 2.06 -20.92
N GLU A 102 -5.09 3.00 -21.47
CA GLU A 102 -4.70 3.79 -22.64
C GLU A 102 -3.64 4.83 -22.30
N THR A 103 -3.79 5.46 -21.13
CA THR A 103 -2.95 6.57 -20.67
C THR A 103 -1.92 6.15 -19.63
N ASN A 104 -2.07 4.96 -19.03
CA ASN A 104 -1.32 4.53 -17.86
C ASN A 104 -1.44 5.52 -16.68
N THR A 105 -2.59 6.19 -16.55
CA THR A 105 -2.87 7.12 -15.44
C THR A 105 -3.82 6.51 -14.42
N TRP A 106 -3.73 7.01 -13.18
CA TRP A 106 -4.55 6.55 -12.06
C TRP A 106 -5.73 7.51 -11.84
N GLN A 107 -6.94 6.96 -11.80
CA GLN A 107 -8.16 7.72 -11.52
C GLN A 107 -8.89 7.19 -10.28
N LEU A 108 -9.49 8.08 -9.49
CA LEU A 108 -10.30 7.69 -8.35
C LEU A 108 -11.64 7.11 -8.79
N VAL A 109 -12.02 6.01 -8.14
CA VAL A 109 -13.28 5.31 -8.36
C VAL A 109 -13.87 4.91 -7.01
N GLU A 110 -15.20 4.86 -6.93
CA GLU A 110 -15.86 4.45 -5.68
C GLU A 110 -15.57 2.97 -5.33
N LYS A 111 -15.54 2.11 -6.35
CA LYS A 111 -15.30 0.68 -6.20
C LYS A 111 -14.83 0.04 -7.51
N PRO A 112 -14.16 -1.13 -7.45
CA PRO A 112 -13.89 -1.92 -8.64
C PRO A 112 -15.19 -2.31 -9.36
N THR A 113 -15.16 -2.26 -10.69
CA THR A 113 -16.29 -2.67 -11.54
C THR A 113 -15.85 -3.76 -12.53
N GLY A 114 -16.82 -4.55 -13.00
CA GLY A 114 -16.60 -5.66 -13.93
C GLY A 114 -16.25 -6.99 -13.27
N ASN A 115 -16.10 -8.02 -14.09
CA ASN A 115 -15.96 -9.41 -13.64
C ASN A 115 -14.52 -9.92 -13.58
N LYS A 116 -13.55 -9.20 -14.16
CA LYS A 116 -12.14 -9.60 -14.23
C LYS A 116 -11.24 -8.44 -13.81
N TRP A 117 -10.82 -8.46 -12.56
CA TRP A 117 -9.96 -7.43 -12.01
C TRP A 117 -8.87 -7.99 -11.09
N LEU A 118 -7.78 -7.24 -10.99
CA LEU A 118 -6.75 -7.37 -9.98
C LEU A 118 -6.84 -6.16 -9.06
N LEU A 119 -6.74 -6.41 -7.76
CA LEU A 119 -6.73 -5.37 -6.74
C LEU A 119 -5.43 -5.47 -5.95
N PHE A 120 -4.59 -4.47 -6.08
CA PHE A 120 -3.51 -4.20 -5.14
C PHE A 120 -4.06 -3.46 -3.94
N ARG A 121 -3.80 -3.93 -2.74
CA ARG A 121 -4.19 -3.25 -1.50
C ARG A 121 -2.93 -2.88 -0.74
N ALA A 122 -2.84 -1.63 -0.28
CA ALA A 122 -1.77 -1.15 0.58
C ALA A 122 -2.35 -0.50 1.83
N THR A 123 -1.78 -0.85 2.99
CA THR A 123 -2.21 -0.27 4.27
C THR A 123 -1.13 0.59 4.87
N PHE A 124 -1.48 1.85 5.15
CA PHE A 124 -0.61 2.84 5.73
C PHE A 124 -1.00 3.08 7.20
N PRO A 125 -0.03 3.15 8.13
CA PRO A 125 -0.32 3.57 9.49
C PRO A 125 -0.75 5.04 9.54
N THR A 126 -1.62 5.39 10.48
CA THR A 126 -1.94 6.80 10.80
C THR A 126 -1.01 7.35 11.89
N HIS A 127 -1.19 8.64 12.24
CA HIS A 127 -0.40 9.38 13.23
C HIS A 127 1.10 9.48 12.88
N THR A 128 1.40 9.50 11.58
CA THR A 128 2.76 9.40 11.03
C THR A 128 3.65 10.59 11.35
N ARG A 129 3.11 11.75 11.76
CA ARG A 129 3.92 12.90 12.21
C ARG A 129 4.76 12.59 13.46
N ARG A 130 4.33 11.61 14.26
CA ARG A 130 5.01 11.22 15.52
C ARG A 130 6.06 10.14 15.30
N HIS A 131 6.23 9.67 14.07
CA HIS A 131 7.03 8.51 13.74
C HIS A 131 8.07 8.86 12.67
N ALA A 132 9.30 8.37 12.85
CA ALA A 132 10.36 8.48 11.84
C ALA A 132 10.53 7.19 11.02
N GLN A 133 9.67 6.20 11.25
CA GLN A 133 9.67 4.92 10.54
C GLN A 133 8.26 4.35 10.44
N ALA A 134 8.00 3.58 9.39
CA ALA A 134 6.74 2.89 9.16
C ALA A 134 6.98 1.58 8.43
N ALA A 135 6.12 0.59 8.69
CA ALA A 135 6.02 -0.62 7.89
C ALA A 135 4.71 -0.58 7.12
N ILE A 136 4.73 -0.99 5.86
CA ILE A 136 3.58 -1.01 4.96
C ILE A 136 3.30 -2.45 4.59
N HIS A 137 2.04 -2.85 4.72
CA HIS A 137 1.56 -4.15 4.29
C HIS A 137 0.85 -3.99 2.96
N THR A 138 1.24 -4.79 1.97
CA THR A 138 0.57 -4.84 0.67
C THR A 138 0.12 -6.25 0.33
N GLN A 139 -0.89 -6.36 -0.54
CA GLN A 139 -1.40 -7.64 -1.01
C GLN A 139 -2.09 -7.48 -2.36
N TRP A 140 -1.89 -8.45 -3.26
CA TRP A 140 -2.73 -8.61 -4.44
C TRP A 140 -3.92 -9.54 -4.20
N THR A 141 -5.03 -9.27 -4.88
CA THR A 141 -6.22 -10.12 -4.96
C THR A 141 -6.70 -10.21 -6.41
N PRO A 142 -7.01 -11.40 -6.96
CA PRO A 142 -6.91 -12.72 -6.33
C PRO A 142 -5.47 -13.28 -6.23
N SER A 143 -4.52 -12.80 -7.04
CA SER A 143 -3.11 -13.25 -7.05
C SER A 143 -2.16 -12.18 -7.60
N ASN A 144 -0.84 -12.35 -7.45
CA ASN A 144 0.15 -11.49 -8.13
C ASN A 144 0.00 -11.64 -9.66
N PRO A 145 0.00 -10.53 -10.43
CA PRO A 145 0.06 -10.61 -11.90
C PRO A 145 1.33 -11.27 -12.46
N ALA A 146 2.47 -11.15 -11.79
CA ALA A 146 3.78 -11.65 -12.22
C ALA A 146 4.16 -13.03 -11.64
N LYS A 147 3.41 -13.56 -10.66
CA LYS A 147 3.73 -14.83 -10.00
C LYS A 147 2.48 -15.71 -9.85
N THR A 148 2.53 -16.91 -10.43
CA THR A 148 1.59 -17.99 -10.12
C THR A 148 1.99 -18.64 -8.80
N GLY A 149 1.37 -18.24 -7.69
CA GLY A 149 1.68 -18.75 -6.34
C GLY A 149 0.70 -18.21 -5.29
N PRO A 150 0.77 -18.67 -4.02
CA PRO A 150 -0.12 -18.22 -2.96
C PRO A 150 -0.02 -16.70 -2.73
N LYS A 151 -1.09 -16.13 -2.16
CA LYS A 151 -1.33 -14.69 -1.90
C LYS A 151 -0.01 -13.94 -1.65
N PRO A 152 0.40 -13.00 -2.52
CA PRO A 152 1.69 -12.33 -2.41
C PRO A 152 1.47 -11.15 -1.47
N VAL A 153 1.58 -11.43 -0.19
CA VAL A 153 1.78 -10.40 0.82
C VAL A 153 3.21 -9.91 0.66
N ARG A 154 3.41 -8.60 0.58
CA ARG A 154 4.73 -7.96 0.57
C ARG A 154 4.75 -6.88 1.64
N PHE A 155 5.92 -6.69 2.24
CA PHE A 155 6.14 -5.68 3.26
C PHE A 155 7.20 -4.71 2.80
N PHE A 156 6.97 -3.43 3.07
CA PHE A 156 7.93 -2.37 2.80
C PHE A 156 8.21 -1.58 4.07
N GLY A 157 9.48 -1.24 4.28
CA GLY A 157 9.94 -0.49 5.43
C GLY A 157 10.36 0.90 5.00
N PHE A 158 9.78 1.92 5.60
CA PHE A 158 10.06 3.32 5.30
C PHE A 158 10.70 4.03 6.49
N ARG A 159 11.65 4.92 6.21
CA ARG A 159 12.26 5.80 7.21
C ARG A 159 12.29 7.24 6.74
N LYS A 160 12.17 8.17 7.69
CA LYS A 160 12.39 9.59 7.46
C LYS A 160 13.88 9.90 7.59
N ILE A 161 14.55 10.12 6.46
CA ILE A 161 15.99 10.40 6.34
C ILE A 161 16.16 11.82 5.83
N ASN A 162 16.87 12.67 6.58
CA ASN A 162 17.06 14.09 6.27
C ASN A 162 15.74 14.82 6.01
N GLY A 163 14.70 14.50 6.78
CA GLY A 163 13.38 15.10 6.63
C GLY A 163 12.52 14.52 5.52
N HIS A 164 12.98 13.49 4.79
CA HIS A 164 12.23 12.88 3.69
C HIS A 164 11.98 11.39 3.89
N TRP A 165 10.78 10.92 3.54
CA TRP A 165 10.45 9.50 3.61
C TRP A 165 11.11 8.71 2.48
N ARG A 166 11.71 7.57 2.81
CA ARG A 166 12.37 6.67 1.85
C ARG A 166 12.08 5.23 2.19
N CYS A 167 11.81 4.41 1.17
CA CYS A 167 11.81 2.97 1.32
C CYS A 167 13.25 2.51 1.56
N VAL A 168 13.47 1.70 2.60
CA VAL A 168 14.78 1.18 3.01
C VAL A 168 14.78 -0.33 3.20
N ALA A 169 13.62 -0.97 3.12
CA ALA A 169 13.48 -2.41 3.24
C ALA A 169 12.32 -2.92 2.38
N ASP A 170 12.51 -4.09 1.82
CA ASP A 170 11.54 -4.80 1.00
C ASP A 170 11.60 -6.29 1.34
N SER A 171 10.47 -6.91 1.62
CA SER A 171 10.44 -8.33 2.00
C SER A 171 10.77 -9.28 0.84
N ASN A 172 10.86 -8.79 -0.40
CA ASN A 172 11.30 -9.58 -1.54
C ASN A 172 12.83 -9.59 -1.74
N ASP A 173 13.57 -8.71 -1.06
CA ASP A 173 15.03 -8.61 -1.16
C ASP A 173 15.76 -9.47 -0.09
N GLU A 174 15.01 -10.22 0.73
CA GLU A 174 15.50 -11.24 1.67
C GLU A 174 15.48 -12.64 1.05
#